data_AF-A0A482DX12-F1
#
_entry.id   AF-A0A482DX12-F1
#
_cell.length_a   1.000
_cell.length_b   1.000
_cell.length_c   1.000
_cell.angle_alpha   90.00
_cell.angle_beta   90.00
_cell.angle_gamma   90.00
#
_symmetry.space_group_name_H-M   'P 1'
#
loop_
_entity.id
_entity.type
_entity.pdbx_description
1 polymer ?
#
loop_
_entity_poly.entity_id
_entity_poly.type
_entity_poly.pdbx_seq_one_letter_code
_entity_poly.pdbx_strand_id
1 'polypeptide(L)'
;VEYEVVRDIYDNCITICNMENIDPVGIHTGESIVVAPSQTLNDYEYNMLRDTAIKVVRYFKIIGECNVQFALDPSSHEYYIIEVNARLSRSSALASKATGYPLAYIAAKLSLGIGLTDLKNSVTDKTTACFEPSLDYCVVKIPR
;
A
#
# COMPACT_ATOMS: atom_id res chain seq x y z
N VAL A 1 8.33 -5.70 4.50
CA VAL A 1 7.57 -5.27 3.31
C VAL A 1 6.26 -4.66 3.77
N GLU A 2 5.87 -3.53 3.19
CA GLU A 2 4.64 -2.81 3.55
C GLU A 2 3.75 -2.64 2.32
N TYR A 3 2.44 -2.71 2.50
CA TYR A 3 1.44 -2.43 1.46
C TYR A 3 0.46 -1.37 1.93
N GLU A 4 0.25 -0.34 1.10
CA GLU A 4 -0.83 0.62 1.25
C GLU A 4 -2.05 0.12 0.48
N VAL A 5 -3.13 -0.16 1.19
CA VAL A 5 -4.33 -0.79 0.63
C VAL A 5 -5.50 0.18 0.76
N VAL A 6 -6.28 0.29 -0.31
CA VAL A 6 -7.51 1.07 -0.35
C VAL A 6 -8.68 0.17 -0.69
N ARG A 7 -9.77 0.32 0.07
CA ARG A 7 -11.00 -0.46 -0.13
C ARG A 7 -12.24 0.42 -0.01
N ASP A 8 -13.18 0.28 -0.94
CA ASP A 8 -14.46 0.98 -0.92
C ASP A 8 -15.63 0.10 -0.41
N ILE A 9 -16.82 0.71 -0.28
CA ILE A 9 -18.05 0.05 0.18
C ILE A 9 -18.60 -0.98 -0.81
N TYR A 10 -18.12 -0.98 -2.06
CA TYR A 10 -18.51 -1.89 -3.12
C TYR A 10 -17.55 -3.09 -3.24
N ASP A 11 -16.63 -3.23 -2.28
CA ASP A 11 -15.61 -4.28 -2.20
C ASP A 11 -14.54 -4.23 -3.30
N ASN A 12 -14.42 -3.09 -4.00
CA ASN A 12 -13.21 -2.81 -4.77
C ASN A 12 -12.05 -2.63 -3.79
N CYS A 13 -10.99 -3.40 -3.96
CA CYS A 13 -9.84 -3.40 -3.06
C CYS A 13 -8.55 -3.49 -3.88
N ILE A 14 -7.68 -2.49 -3.72
CA ILE A 14 -6.48 -2.28 -4.53
C ILE A 14 -5.28 -1.95 -3.66
N THR A 15 -4.09 -2.38 -4.08
CA THR A 15 -2.83 -2.02 -3.42
C THR A 15 -2.18 -0.85 -4.16
N ILE A 16 -2.14 0.31 -3.51
CA ILE A 16 -1.68 1.56 -4.13
C ILE A 16 -0.16 1.65 -4.20
N CYS A 17 0.53 1.12 -3.19
CA CYS A 17 1.98 1.14 -3.15
C CYS A 17 2.49 -0.04 -2.32
N ASN A 18 3.54 -0.68 -2.79
CA ASN A 18 4.35 -1.62 -2.01
C ASN A 18 5.72 -1.01 -1.72
N MET A 19 6.19 -1.21 -0.49
CA MET A 19 7.44 -0.66 0.00
C MET A 19 8.30 -1.76 0.60
N GLU A 20 9.59 -1.67 0.34
CA GLU A 20 10.60 -2.59 0.87
C GLU A 20 11.55 -1.82 1.79
N ASN A 21 11.71 -2.30 3.02
CA ASN A 21 12.68 -1.72 3.95
C ASN A 21 14.05 -2.30 3.61
N ILE A 22 15.06 -1.45 3.43
CA ILE A 22 16.45 -1.87 3.27
C ILE A 22 16.99 -2.40 4.60
N ASP A 23 16.63 -1.71 5.69
CA ASP A 23 16.92 -2.19 7.03
C ASP A 23 15.99 -3.36 7.39
N PRO A 24 16.52 -4.48 7.91
CA PRO A 24 15.74 -5.68 8.16
C PRO A 24 14.78 -5.53 9.35
N VAL A 25 13.85 -6.47 9.46
CA VAL A 25 12.93 -6.58 10.59
C VAL A 25 13.70 -6.57 11.91
N GLY A 26 13.24 -5.72 12.84
CA GLY A 26 13.95 -5.40 14.08
C GLY A 26 14.25 -3.91 14.20
N ILE A 27 14.33 -3.19 13.07
CA ILE A 27 14.36 -1.73 13.02
C ILE A 27 12.97 -1.23 12.62
N HIS A 28 12.44 -0.24 13.33
CA HIS A 28 11.11 0.29 13.07
C HIS A 28 11.06 0.96 11.68
N THR A 29 10.02 0.74 10.87
CA THR A 29 9.87 1.26 9.49
C THR A 29 10.11 2.78 9.36
N GLY A 30 9.62 3.53 10.36
CA GLY A 30 9.89 4.96 10.52
C GLY A 30 11.37 5.37 10.63
N GLU A 31 12.22 4.48 11.14
CA GLU A 31 13.68 4.61 11.30
C GLU A 31 14.47 3.81 10.25
N SER A 32 13.78 3.07 9.38
CA SER A 32 14.40 2.36 8.26
C SER A 32 14.57 3.26 7.04
N ILE A 33 15.57 2.97 6.22
CA ILE A 33 15.61 3.35 4.81
C ILE A 33 14.60 2.47 4.07
N VAL A 34 13.76 3.09 3.24
CA VAL A 34 12.66 2.41 2.56
C VAL A 34 12.64 2.79 1.09
N VAL A 35 12.38 1.82 0.22
CA VAL A 35 12.25 2.01 -1.22
C VAL A 35 10.84 1.68 -1.72
N ALA A 36 10.42 2.35 -2.79
CA ALA A 36 9.19 2.04 -3.53
C ALA A 36 9.47 2.08 -5.05
N PRO A 37 9.03 1.08 -5.82
CA PRO A 37 8.37 -0.16 -5.38
C PRO A 37 9.37 -1.15 -4.73
N SER A 38 8.90 -2.30 -4.23
CA SER A 38 9.81 -3.40 -3.81
C SER A 38 10.71 -3.85 -4.96
N GLN A 39 11.93 -4.26 -4.63
CA GLN A 39 13.01 -4.53 -5.59
C GLN A 39 13.42 -6.01 -5.62
N THR A 40 13.34 -6.73 -4.49
CA THR A 40 13.85 -8.10 -4.40
C THR A 40 12.78 -9.17 -4.43
N LEU A 41 11.50 -8.80 -4.44
CA LEU A 41 10.40 -9.74 -4.54
C LEU A 41 10.30 -10.29 -5.97
N ASN A 42 10.18 -11.60 -6.10
CA ASN A 42 9.70 -12.17 -7.36
C ASN A 42 8.18 -11.96 -7.51
N ASP A 43 7.66 -12.19 -8.71
CA ASP A 43 6.24 -11.98 -9.02
C ASP A 43 5.32 -12.87 -8.15
N TYR A 44 5.75 -14.08 -7.81
CA TYR A 44 4.99 -14.96 -6.93
C TYR A 44 4.88 -14.39 -5.51
N GLU A 45 5.99 -13.96 -4.91
CA GLU A 45 6.01 -13.34 -3.58
C GLU A 45 5.20 -12.04 -3.54
N TYR A 46 5.35 -11.21 -4.58
CA TYR A 46 4.58 -9.97 -4.70
C TYR A 46 3.07 -10.26 -4.68
N ASN A 47 2.59 -11.18 -5.52
CA ASN A 47 1.18 -11.53 -5.59
C ASN A 47 0.69 -12.24 -4.32
N MET A 48 1.52 -13.08 -3.70
CA MET A 48 1.21 -13.74 -2.42
C MET A 48 0.96 -12.71 -1.31
N LEU A 49 1.85 -11.73 -1.15
CA LEU A 49 1.71 -10.69 -0.13
C LEU A 49 0.56 -9.72 -0.45
N ARG A 50 0.42 -9.32 -1.73
CA ARG A 50 -0.70 -8.49 -2.22
C ARG A 50 -2.06 -9.13 -1.91
N ASP A 51 -2.26 -10.39 -2.28
CA ASP A 51 -3.51 -11.12 -2.03
C ASP A 51 -3.79 -11.26 -0.53
N THR A 52 -2.75 -11.47 0.26
CA THR A 52 -2.87 -11.55 1.71
C THR A 52 -3.28 -10.22 2.31
N ALA A 53 -2.68 -9.10 1.88
CA ALA A 53 -3.07 -7.76 2.32
C ALA A 53 -4.55 -7.49 2.00
N ILE A 54 -5.01 -7.80 0.79
CA ILE A 54 -6.42 -7.66 0.40
C ILE A 54 -7.34 -8.53 1.28
N LYS A 55 -6.98 -9.79 1.55
CA LYS A 55 -7.75 -10.68 2.43
C LYS A 55 -7.87 -10.13 3.85
N VAL A 56 -6.77 -9.63 4.41
CA VAL A 56 -6.72 -9.04 5.75
C VAL A 56 -7.64 -7.81 5.83
N VAL A 57 -7.56 -6.90 4.87
CA VAL A 57 -8.37 -5.67 4.83
C VAL A 57 -9.86 -5.99 4.68
N ARG A 58 -10.20 -6.97 3.83
CA ARG A 58 -11.58 -7.48 3.70
C ARG A 58 -12.08 -8.12 4.98
N TYR A 59 -11.26 -8.94 5.64
CA TYR A 59 -11.62 -9.61 6.90
C TYR A 59 -11.97 -8.60 8.00
N PHE A 60 -11.16 -7.55 8.15
CA PHE A 60 -11.42 -6.46 9.11
C PHE A 60 -12.50 -5.47 8.64
N LYS A 61 -13.05 -5.64 7.42
CA LYS A 61 -14.08 -4.77 6.83
C LYS A 61 -13.67 -3.30 6.79
N ILE A 62 -12.39 -3.03 6.58
CA ILE A 62 -11.88 -1.67 6.48
C ILE A 62 -12.46 -1.02 5.21
N ILE A 63 -12.92 0.23 5.36
CA ILE A 63 -13.37 1.11 4.27
C ILE A 63 -12.54 2.38 4.37
N GLY A 64 -11.94 2.80 3.26
CA GLY A 64 -10.92 3.85 3.24
C GLY A 64 -9.55 3.26 2.95
N GLU A 65 -8.55 3.67 3.71
CA GLU A 65 -7.15 3.30 3.52
C GLU A 65 -6.57 2.66 4.79
N CYS A 66 -5.61 1.76 4.58
CA CYS A 66 -4.79 1.19 5.65
C CYS A 66 -3.44 0.70 5.15
N ASN A 67 -2.50 0.58 6.08
CA ASN A 67 -1.18 0.00 5.85
C ASN A 67 -1.09 -1.41 6.47
N VAL A 68 -0.58 -2.39 5.72
CA VAL A 68 -0.34 -3.77 6.17
C VAL A 68 1.15 -4.08 6.10
N GLN A 69 1.72 -4.64 7.17
CA GLN A 69 3.15 -4.93 7.26
C GLN A 69 3.44 -6.43 7.36
N PHE A 70 4.49 -6.85 6.66
CA PHE A 70 4.93 -8.23 6.55
C PHE A 70 6.42 -8.39 6.86
N ALA A 71 6.76 -9.48 7.54
CA ALA A 71 8.09 -10.07 7.54
C ALA A 71 8.09 -11.24 6.54
N LEU A 72 8.96 -11.21 5.54
CA LEU A 72 9.16 -12.30 4.58
C LEU A 72 10.54 -12.91 4.82
N ASP A 73 10.62 -14.23 4.89
CA ASP A 73 11.89 -14.95 4.99
C ASP A 73 12.68 -14.81 3.66
N PRO A 74 13.96 -14.38 3.66
CA PRO A 74 14.72 -14.18 2.41
C PRO A 74 15.08 -15.45 1.65
N SER A 75 14.92 -16.62 2.28
CA SER A 75 15.36 -17.93 1.77
C SER A 75 14.20 -18.89 1.48
N SER A 76 12.97 -18.49 1.78
CA SER A 76 11.75 -19.27 1.60
C SER A 76 10.55 -18.38 1.31
N HIS A 77 9.36 -18.98 1.15
CA HIS A 77 8.12 -18.23 1.01
C HIS A 77 7.35 -18.08 2.33
N GLU A 78 7.99 -18.40 3.46
CA GLU A 78 7.38 -18.17 4.77
C GLU A 78 7.30 -16.68 5.06
N TYR A 79 6.13 -16.22 5.48
CA TYR A 79 5.91 -14.84 5.86
C TYR A 79 5.02 -14.75 7.09
N TYR A 80 5.12 -13.62 7.79
CA TYR A 80 4.31 -13.28 8.94
C TYR A 80 3.69 -11.91 8.74
N ILE A 81 2.40 -11.77 9.08
CA ILE A 81 1.75 -10.46 9.20
C ILE A 81 2.17 -9.86 10.54
N ILE A 82 2.79 -8.67 10.51
CA ILE A 82 3.26 -7.98 11.71
C ILE A 82 2.11 -7.18 12.32
N GLU A 83 1.52 -6.27 11.54
CA GLU A 83 0.42 -5.42 11.98
C GLU A 83 -0.41 -4.89 10.81
N VAL A 84 -1.56 -4.31 11.17
CA VAL A 84 -2.43 -3.55 10.26
C VAL A 84 -2.76 -2.22 10.93
N ASN A 85 -2.46 -1.12 10.23
CA ASN A 85 -2.84 0.22 10.65
C ASN A 85 -4.08 0.66 9.88
N ALA A 86 -5.27 0.55 10.47
CA ALA A 86 -6.55 0.94 9.87
C ALA A 86 -6.77 2.48 9.86
N ARG A 87 -5.79 3.22 9.35
CA ARG A 87 -5.76 4.68 9.26
C ARG A 87 -4.64 5.11 8.32
N LEU A 88 -4.71 6.39 7.91
CA LEU A 88 -3.59 7.07 7.29
C LEU A 88 -2.35 7.05 8.19
N SER A 89 -1.21 6.85 7.57
CA SER A 89 0.09 6.69 8.22
C SER A 89 1.18 7.56 7.57
N ARG A 90 2.37 7.54 8.17
CA ARG A 90 3.56 8.13 7.54
C ARG A 90 3.90 7.43 6.23
N SER A 91 3.71 6.11 6.17
CA SER A 91 3.87 5.29 4.96
C SER A 91 2.85 5.68 3.89
N SER A 92 1.60 5.98 4.26
CA SER A 92 0.57 6.47 3.33
C SER A 92 0.94 7.83 2.74
N ALA A 93 1.53 8.73 3.55
CA ALA A 93 2.02 10.01 3.04
C ALA A 93 3.19 9.83 2.06
N LEU A 94 4.14 8.95 2.37
CA LEU A 94 5.23 8.58 1.48
C LEU A 94 4.71 7.99 0.17
N ALA A 95 3.81 7.01 0.24
CA ALA A 95 3.21 6.37 -0.92
C ALA A 95 2.42 7.35 -1.80
N SER A 96 1.71 8.31 -1.20
CA SER A 96 1.00 9.34 -1.97
C SER A 96 1.96 10.22 -2.76
N LYS A 97 3.14 10.50 -2.22
CA LYS A 97 4.20 11.24 -2.92
C LYS A 97 4.92 10.37 -3.95
N ALA A 98 5.15 9.11 -3.62
CA ALA A 98 5.82 8.17 -4.51
C ALA A 98 5.01 7.84 -5.76
N THR A 99 3.68 7.79 -5.64
CA THR A 99 2.78 7.35 -6.73
C THR A 99 2.01 8.48 -7.40
N GLY A 100 1.95 9.66 -6.75
CA GLY A 100 1.01 10.72 -7.14
C GLY A 100 -0.46 10.40 -6.82
N TYR A 101 -0.76 9.25 -6.20
CA TYR A 101 -2.11 8.86 -5.81
C TYR A 101 -2.47 9.48 -4.45
N PRO A 102 -3.48 10.37 -4.36
CA PRO A 102 -3.74 11.13 -3.14
C PRO A 102 -4.56 10.31 -2.11
N LEU A 103 -3.92 9.37 -1.41
CA LEU A 103 -4.56 8.40 -0.51
C LEU A 103 -5.52 9.05 0.50
N ALA A 104 -5.10 10.12 1.17
CA ALA A 104 -5.93 10.80 2.16
C ALA A 104 -7.22 11.40 1.56
N TYR A 105 -7.12 11.97 0.35
CA TYR A 105 -8.27 12.52 -0.35
C TYR A 105 -9.24 11.42 -0.78
N ILE A 106 -8.72 10.34 -1.35
CA ILE A 106 -9.52 9.19 -1.77
C ILE A 106 -10.21 8.56 -0.56
N ALA A 107 -9.47 8.23 0.51
CA ALA A 107 -10.03 7.65 1.72
C ALA A 107 -11.15 8.51 2.32
N ALA A 108 -11.00 9.84 2.34
CA ALA A 108 -12.04 10.74 2.81
C ALA A 108 -13.32 10.67 1.95
N LYS A 109 -13.20 10.51 0.62
CA LYS A 109 -14.34 10.34 -0.28
C LYS A 109 -15.00 8.97 -0.12
N LEU A 110 -14.21 7.91 0.09
CA LEU A 110 -14.75 6.56 0.35
C LEU A 110 -15.58 6.52 1.64
N SER A 111 -15.16 7.26 2.68
CA SER A 111 -15.92 7.42 3.92
C SER A 111 -17.27 8.12 3.74
N LEU A 112 -17.49 8.83 2.62
CA LEU A 112 -18.76 9.41 2.23
C LEU A 112 -19.61 8.48 1.36
N GLY A 113 -19.19 7.23 1.16
CA GLY A 113 -19.89 6.23 0.36
C GLY A 113 -19.69 6.35 -1.15
N ILE A 114 -18.73 7.16 -1.61
CA ILE A 114 -18.37 7.29 -3.02
C ILE A 114 -17.46 6.11 -3.41
N GLY A 115 -17.68 5.48 -4.57
CA GLY A 115 -16.88 4.34 -5.01
C GLY A 115 -15.56 4.76 -5.66
N LEU A 116 -14.57 3.85 -5.66
CA LEU A 116 -13.29 4.07 -6.34
C LEU A 116 -13.44 4.31 -7.85
N THR A 117 -14.45 3.69 -8.46
CA THR A 117 -14.78 3.84 -9.88
C THR A 117 -15.38 5.20 -10.22
N ASP A 118 -15.99 5.88 -9.25
CA ASP A 118 -16.63 7.19 -9.45
C ASP A 118 -15.65 8.35 -9.27
N LEU A 119 -14.54 8.11 -8.56
CA LEU A 119 -13.49 9.08 -8.33
C LEU A 119 -12.56 9.15 -9.53
N LYS A 120 -12.25 10.37 -10.00
CA LYS A 120 -11.26 10.58 -11.06
C LYS A 120 -9.84 10.54 -10.51
N ASN A 121 -8.93 9.99 -11.31
CA ASN A 121 -7.49 10.15 -11.09
C ASN A 121 -7.07 11.59 -11.43
N SER A 122 -6.65 12.35 -10.42
CA SER A 122 -6.24 13.76 -10.56
C SER A 122 -4.93 13.97 -11.32
N VAL A 123 -4.17 12.91 -11.61
CA VAL A 123 -2.91 13.00 -12.37
C VAL A 123 -3.17 12.87 -13.88
N THR A 124 -4.06 11.97 -14.28
CA THR A 124 -4.32 11.70 -15.70
C THR A 124 -5.57 12.40 -16.23
N ASP A 125 -6.50 12.79 -15.36
CA ASP A 125 -7.84 13.33 -15.65
C ASP A 125 -8.72 12.50 -16.60
N LYS A 126 -8.25 11.31 -16.98
CA LYS A 126 -8.86 10.41 -17.96
C LYS A 126 -9.29 9.08 -17.38
N THR A 127 -8.65 8.64 -16.30
CA THR A 127 -8.93 7.37 -15.63
C THR A 127 -9.63 7.59 -14.29
N THR A 128 -10.10 6.51 -13.69
CA THR A 128 -10.69 6.51 -12.34
C THR A 128 -9.59 6.32 -11.28
N ALA A 129 -9.96 6.41 -10.00
CA ALA A 129 -9.11 6.09 -8.86
C ALA A 129 -9.02 4.57 -8.59
N CYS A 130 -9.74 3.74 -9.35
CA CYS A 130 -9.77 2.28 -9.18
C CYS A 130 -8.66 1.60 -10.00
N PHE A 131 -7.40 1.84 -9.65
CA PHE A 131 -6.25 1.24 -10.32
C PHE A 131 -5.05 1.14 -9.36
N GLU A 132 -4.11 0.25 -9.66
CA GLU A 132 -2.83 0.16 -8.97
C GLU A 132 -1.77 0.95 -9.76
N PRO A 133 -1.15 1.99 -9.19
CA PRO A 133 -0.11 2.75 -9.87
C PRO A 133 1.10 1.89 -10.26
N SER A 134 1.71 2.22 -11.41
CA SER A 134 2.99 1.67 -11.85
C SER A 134 4.03 2.78 -11.88
N LEU A 135 5.22 2.53 -11.33
CA LEU A 135 6.31 3.50 -11.25
C LEU A 135 7.41 3.15 -12.24
N ASP A 136 7.82 4.13 -13.04
CA ASP A 136 8.98 4.08 -13.95
C ASP A 136 10.23 4.72 -13.33
N TYR A 137 10.22 4.92 -12.02
CA TYR A 137 11.31 5.41 -11.18
C TYR A 137 11.31 4.71 -9.83
N CYS A 138 12.41 4.85 -9.08
CA CYS A 138 12.53 4.36 -7.71
C CYS A 138 12.55 5.53 -6.73
N VAL A 139 11.77 5.42 -5.65
CA VAL A 139 11.72 6.40 -4.56
C VAL A 139 12.48 5.84 -3.37
N VAL A 140 13.33 6.67 -2.77
CA VAL A 140 14.08 6.31 -1.56
C VAL A 140 13.74 7.29 -0.44
N LYS A 141 13.24 6.76 0.69
CA LYS A 141 13.09 7.50 1.94
C LYS A 141 14.25 7.15 2.86
N ILE A 142 14.93 8.17 3.37
CA ILE A 142 15.97 8.04 4.38
C ILE A 142 15.51 8.85 5.61
N PRO A 143 15.47 8.26 6.82
CA PRO A 143 15.13 9.00 8.04
C PRO A 143 16.22 10.03 8.36
N ARG A 144 15.84 11.10 9.05
CA ARG A 144 16.75 12.15 9.49
C ARG A 144 17.20 11.92 10.93
#